data_AF-A0A1B1R2I3-F1
#
_entry.id   AF-A0A1B1R2I3-F1
#
_cell.length_a   1.000
_cell.length_b   1.000
_cell.length_c   1.000
_cell.angle_alpha   90.00
_cell.angle_beta   90.00
_cell.angle_gamma   90.00
#
_symmetry.space_group_name_H-M   'P 1'
#
loop_
_entity.id
_entity.type
_entity.pdbx_description
1 polymer ?
#
loop_
_entity_poly.entity_id
_entity_poly.type
_entity_poly.pdbx_seq_one_letter_code
_entity_poly.pdbx_strand_id
1 'polypeptide(L)'
;ELPASSINRGVKNTAPESKCPELLANYCDMLLRKTPLSKKLTNEQIDSRLKDVLLVLKYIENKDVFMRYHKAHLTRRLILDSSADS
;
A
#
# COMPACT_ATOMS: atom_id res chain seq x y z
N GLU A 1 23.20 24.84 16.25
CA GLU A 1 21.87 24.23 16.09
C GLU A 1 21.36 24.46 14.66
N LEU A 2 21.14 23.38 13.92
CA LEU A 2 21.12 23.29 12.44
C LEU A 2 19.92 23.95 11.73
N PRO A 3 20.03 24.35 10.44
CA PRO A 3 18.88 24.70 9.62
C PRO A 3 18.19 23.44 9.10
N ALA A 4 16.90 23.28 9.43
CA ALA A 4 16.03 22.25 8.89
C ALA A 4 15.83 22.49 7.39
N SER A 5 16.59 21.77 6.56
CA SER A 5 16.42 21.77 5.12
C SER A 5 15.13 21.01 4.79
N SER A 6 14.04 21.76 4.56
CA SER A 6 12.80 21.23 4.03
C SER A 6 13.10 20.51 2.71
N ILE A 7 13.02 19.19 2.71
CA ILE A 7 13.12 18.37 1.50
C ILE A 7 11.89 18.69 0.65
N ASN A 8 12.03 19.68 -0.24
CA ASN A 8 11.16 19.88 -1.38
C ASN A 8 11.27 18.63 -2.25
N ARG A 9 10.35 17.68 -2.05
CA ARG A 9 10.14 16.58 -2.99
C ARG A 9 9.56 17.19 -4.26
N GLY A 10 10.48 17.63 -5.12
CA GLY A 10 10.15 18.19 -6.42
C GLY A 10 9.16 17.30 -7.14
N VAL A 11 8.04 17.89 -7.53
CA VAL A 11 7.10 17.32 -8.49
C VAL A 11 7.87 17.20 -9.79
N LYS A 12 8.52 16.05 -9.99
CA LYS A 12 9.07 15.68 -11.30
C LYS A 12 7.85 15.39 -12.17
N ASN A 13 7.54 16.31 -13.08
CA ASN A 13 6.63 16.09 -14.19
C ASN A 13 7.23 15.03 -15.12
N THR A 14 7.16 13.77 -14.71
CA THR A 14 7.19 12.62 -15.61
C THR A 14 5.77 12.41 -16.12
N ALA A 15 5.60 11.76 -17.28
CA ALA A 15 4.29 11.40 -17.84
C ALA A 15 3.30 10.93 -16.77
N PRO A 16 1.96 11.07 -16.93
CA PRO A 16 1.01 10.68 -15.90
C PRO A 16 1.23 9.22 -15.50
N GLU A 17 2.00 9.04 -14.42
CA GLU A 17 2.39 7.74 -13.91
C GLU A 17 1.11 6.99 -13.59
N SER A 18 1.01 5.76 -14.08
CA SER A 18 -0.18 4.95 -13.85
C SER A 18 -0.43 4.86 -12.35
N LYS A 19 -1.61 5.30 -11.90
CA LYS A 19 -1.99 5.22 -10.48
C LYS A 19 -2.26 3.79 -10.01
N CYS A 20 -2.24 2.82 -10.93
CA CYS A 20 -2.55 1.42 -10.66
C CYS A 20 -1.71 0.80 -9.52
N PRO A 21 -0.37 0.93 -9.49
CA PRO A 21 0.45 0.30 -8.43
C PRO A 21 0.14 0.90 -7.05
N GLU A 22 -0.14 2.20 -6.98
CA GLU A 22 -0.55 2.88 -5.74
C GLU A 22 -1.94 2.39 -5.28
N LEU A 23 -2.91 2.30 -6.20
CA LEU A 23 -4.26 1.81 -5.89
C LEU A 23 -4.24 0.36 -5.40
N LEU A 24 -3.41 -0.51 -5.97
CA LEU A 24 -3.24 -1.87 -5.47
C LEU A 24 -2.66 -1.90 -4.06
N ALA A 25 -1.67 -1.05 -3.77
CA ALA A 25 -1.11 -0.96 -2.42
C ALA A 25 -2.16 -0.48 -1.40
N ASN A 26 -3.01 0.48 -1.78
CA ASN A 26 -4.12 0.97 -0.97
C ASN A 26 -5.18 -0.12 -0.74
N TYR A 27 -5.48 -0.92 -1.77
CA TYR A 27 -6.39 -2.06 -1.65
C TYR A 27 -5.86 -3.11 -0.67
N CYS A 28 -4.58 -3.48 -0.78
CA CYS A 28 -3.93 -4.36 0.20
C CYS A 28 -4.00 -3.79 1.62
N ASP A 29 -3.78 -2.48 1.81
CA ASP A 29 -3.93 -1.87 3.13
C ASP A 29 -5.35 -1.96 3.67
N MET A 30 -6.36 -1.74 2.83
CA MET A 30 -7.76 -1.82 3.25
C MET A 30 -8.16 -3.23 3.70
N LEU A 31 -7.60 -4.28 3.07
CA LEU A 31 -7.79 -5.68 3.48
C LEU A 31 -7.06 -6.01 4.79
N LEU A 32 -5.83 -5.50 4.96
CA LEU A 32 -4.94 -5.84 6.07
C LEU A 32 -5.11 -4.95 7.31
N ARG A 33 -5.80 -3.81 7.19
CA ARG A 33 -6.11 -2.89 8.30
C ARG A 33 -7.48 -3.22 8.89
N LYS A 34 -7.70 -2.92 10.17
CA LYS A 34 -9.02 -3.01 10.84
C LYS A 34 -10.03 -2.04 10.19
N THR A 35 -10.66 -2.45 9.09
CA THR A 35 -11.65 -1.67 8.35
C THR A 35 -12.99 -2.39 8.30
N PRO A 36 -14.11 -1.72 7.95
CA PRO A 36 -15.38 -2.40 7.73
C PRO A 36 -15.32 -3.47 6.63
N LEU A 37 -14.37 -3.37 5.69
CA LEU A 37 -14.16 -4.37 4.65
C LEU A 37 -13.49 -5.62 5.20
N SER A 38 -12.40 -5.48 5.96
CA SER A 38 -11.69 -6.62 6.54
C SER A 38 -12.58 -7.41 7.50
N LYS A 39 -13.47 -6.73 8.24
CA LYS A 39 -14.45 -7.36 9.14
C LYS A 39 -15.53 -8.20 8.43
N LYS A 40 -15.78 -7.95 7.15
CA LYS A 40 -16.81 -8.66 6.36
C LYS A 40 -16.25 -9.89 5.64
N LEU A 41 -14.93 -10.05 5.62
CA LEU A 41 -14.25 -11.12 4.90
C LEU A 41 -13.66 -12.11 5.91
N THR A 42 -13.61 -13.38 5.54
CA THR A 42 -12.83 -14.37 6.30
C THR A 42 -11.34 -14.25 5.99
N ASN A 43 -10.50 -14.81 6.85
CA ASN A 43 -9.05 -14.83 6.63
C ASN A 43 -8.69 -15.53 5.31
N GLU A 44 -9.39 -16.61 4.95
CA GLU A 44 -9.17 -17.33 3.68
C GLU A 44 -9.54 -16.46 2.47
N GLN A 45 -10.60 -15.67 2.58
CA GLN A 45 -11.01 -14.73 1.53
C GLN A 45 -9.98 -13.61 1.38
N ILE A 46 -9.47 -13.06 2.48
CA ILE A 46 -8.40 -12.03 2.45
C ILE A 46 -7.15 -12.59 1.78
N ASP A 47 -6.70 -13.79 2.18
CA ASP A 47 -5.54 -14.45 1.59
C ASP A 47 -5.72 -14.70 0.08
N SER A 48 -6.90 -15.14 -0.33
CA SER A 48 -7.23 -15.33 -1.74
C SER A 48 -7.13 -14.02 -2.53
N ARG A 49 -7.71 -12.93 -2.02
CA ARG A 49 -7.62 -11.60 -2.65
C ARG A 49 -6.19 -11.09 -2.72
N LEU A 50 -5.37 -11.34 -1.71
CA LEU A 50 -3.96 -10.95 -1.72
C LEU A 50 -3.17 -11.74 -2.78
N LYS A 51 -3.47 -13.03 -2.98
CA LYS A 51 -2.90 -13.83 -4.08
C LYS A 51 -3.30 -13.29 -5.45
N ASP A 52 -4.54 -12.85 -5.62
CA ASP A 52 -5.00 -12.21 -6.87
C ASP A 52 -4.23 -10.91 -7.14
N VAL A 53 -3.97 -10.09 -6.11
CA VAL A 53 -3.15 -8.88 -6.27
C VAL A 53 -1.72 -9.22 -6.71
N LEU A 54 -1.12 -10.29 -6.17
CA LEU A 54 0.20 -10.76 -6.60
C LEU A 54 0.21 -11.21 -8.07
N LEU A 55 -0.89 -11.78 -8.57
CA LEU A 55 -1.04 -12.12 -9.98
C LEU A 55 -1.09 -10.87 -10.86
N VAL A 56 -1.89 -9.86 -10.47
CA VAL A 56 -1.97 -8.57 -11.19
C VAL A 56 -0.61 -7.86 -11.20
N LEU A 57 0.14 -7.89 -10.10
CA LEU A 57 1.47 -7.29 -9.99
C LEU A 57 2.48 -7.88 -10.98
N LYS A 58 2.26 -9.07 -11.54
CA LYS A 58 3.14 -9.62 -12.60
C LYS A 58 3.11 -8.76 -13.86
N TYR A 59 1.99 -8.11 -14.15
CA TYR A 59 1.74 -7.32 -15.37
C TYR A 59 2.01 -5.83 -15.18
N ILE A 60 2.44 -5.41 -13.99
CA ILE A 60 2.77 -4.01 -13.70
C ILE A 60 4.26 -3.78 -13.91
N GLU A 61 4.60 -2.72 -14.64
CA GLU A 61 5.98 -2.31 -14.91
C GLU A 61 6.62 -1.68 -13.66
N ASN A 62 5.99 -0.65 -13.09
CA ASN A 62 6.55 0.13 -11.96
C ASN A 62 6.21 -0.49 -10.59
N LYS A 63 6.77 -1.68 -10.31
CA LYS A 63 6.52 -2.44 -9.06
C LYS A 63 7.10 -1.77 -7.82
N ASP A 64 8.13 -0.95 -7.97
CA ASP A 64 8.76 -0.16 -6.91
C ASP A 64 7.80 0.86 -6.28
N VAL A 65 6.89 1.42 -7.08
CA VAL A 65 5.81 2.28 -6.60
C VAL A 65 4.89 1.52 -5.64
N PHE A 66 4.43 0.32 -6.02
CA PHE A 66 3.64 -0.53 -5.12
C PHE A 66 4.41 -0.84 -3.83
N MET A 67 5.68 -1.27 -3.94
CA MET A 67 6.51 -1.61 -2.77
C MET A 67 6.67 -0.42 -1.82
N ARG A 68 6.88 0.79 -2.35
CA ARG A 68 7.01 2.03 -1.56
C ARG A 68 5.75 2.32 -0.75
N TYR A 69 4.57 2.27 -1.38
CA TYR A 69 3.31 2.52 -0.70
C TYR A 69 2.93 1.40 0.27
N HIS A 70 3.11 0.14 -0.14
CA HIS A 70 2.83 -1.01 0.72
C HIS A 70 3.69 -1.00 1.98
N LYS A 71 5.00 -0.69 1.86
CA LYS A 71 5.90 -0.50 3.01
C LYS A 71 5.45 0.62 3.93
N ALA A 72 5.03 1.77 3.38
CA ALA A 72 4.53 2.88 4.17
C ALA A 72 3.26 2.51 4.95
N HIS A 73 2.34 1.77 4.33
CA HIS A 73 1.13 1.26 4.96
C HIS A 73 1.42 0.24 6.07
N LEU A 74 2.29 -0.74 5.80
CA LEU A 74 2.74 -1.70 6.82
C LEU A 74 3.33 -0.98 8.04
N THR A 75 4.21 -0.01 7.81
CA THR A 75 4.83 0.78 8.89
C THR A 75 3.76 1.47 9.75
N ARG A 76 2.77 2.10 9.12
CA ARG A 76 1.66 2.73 9.86
C ARG A 76 0.84 1.73 10.65
N ARG A 77 0.50 0.58 10.08
CA ARG A 77 -0.27 -0.46 10.78
C ARG A 77 0.45 -1.01 12.00
N LEU A 78 1.77 -1.20 11.91
CA LEU A 78 2.59 -1.67 13.03
C LEU A 78 2.72 -0.61 14.14
N ILE A 79 2.89 0.67 13.78
CA ILE A 79 2.99 1.75 14.78
C ILE A 79 1.66 1.99 15.50
N LEU A 80 0.54 1.89 14.77
CA LEU A 80 -0.79 2.19 15.29
C LEU A 80 -1.55 0.95 15.80
N ASP A 81 -0.91 -0.22 15.78
CA ASP A 81 -1.51 -1.51 16.11
C ASP A 81 -2.89 -1.73 15.46
N SER A 82 -2.98 -1.40 14.17
CA SER A 82 -4.25 -1.32 13.43
C SER A 82 -4.44 -2.46 12.44
N SER A 83 -3.72 -3.58 12.60
CA SER A 83 -3.76 -4.73 11.69
C SER A 83 -5.01 -5.58 11.90
N ALA A 84 -5.63 -6.11 10.85
CA ALA A 84 -6.88 -6.87 10.96
C ALA A 84 -6.75 -8.14 11.82
N ASP A 85 -5.55 -8.73 11.87
CA ASP A 85 -5.22 -10.00 12.55
C ASP A 85 -4.59 -9.78 13.95
N SER A 86 -5.08 -8.80 14.72
CA SER A 86 -4.62 -8.51 16.09
C SER A 86 -5.76 -8.48 17.09
#